data_AF-A0A1T4S7A8-F1
#
_entry.id   AF-A0A1T4S7A8-F1
#
_cell.length_a   1.000
_cell.length_b   1.000
_cell.length_c   1.000
_cell.angle_alpha   90.00
_cell.angle_beta   90.00
_cell.angle_gamma   90.00
#
_symmetry.space_group_name_H-M   'P 1'
#
loop_
_entity.id
_entity.type
_entity.pdbx_description
1 polymer ?
#
loop_
_entity_poly.entity_id
_entity_poly.type
_entity_poly.pdbx_seq_one_letter_code
_entity_poly.pdbx_strand_id
1 'polypeptide(L)'
;QTMPAKTAANAIKAVIYYQDGATTKTITIPLTGEWKAGVTKEYKLSQRNSSWGYTFTLADENKAYDYQGNETSSNIAFKVTSYRHSGTTQQPVAWKISKYEEWDYTLNGGTGGWVDKGETKPDWLGDLTDHGNGGTAAEVGNTAVKPAVSDKLAAYNQVLKNATPKGSAGNPYNLANPGGNGTKNHIEETANCYLISAPGHYCIPLVYGNAIKNGITNTKSYQTSNSGTYILRHFKDHAGQDITDPWITQSNSGANAPDNAKVVWADESGLVTHLGLTGSGTNAFVKFEVPASAIKNGNAVIAVTKGGTVVWSWHLWFAPQDALNTVTCTNFQNHEYKFTQETLGWKYTALKVSTYSAPRKVRVKVEQTVANGGVKQFAYITITQNPGNARQGYSTFYQFGRKDAFPGTDTTPDGSFNKDGGDNMSVTNGIQHPETFYTWGSSWYNSPPTGYSYYNLWSMDNTVTGYNDNAVVKTIYDPCPAGFH
;
A
#
# COMPACT_ATOMS: atom_id res chain seq x y z
N GLN A 1 -18.48 -67.75 -35.61
CA GLN A 1 -19.88 -68.12 -35.94
C GLN A 1 -20.69 -66.82 -35.94
N THR A 2 -21.36 -66.49 -37.05
CA THR A 2 -22.21 -65.29 -37.12
C THR A 2 -23.52 -65.62 -36.40
N MET A 3 -23.80 -64.93 -35.30
CA MET A 3 -25.01 -65.23 -34.52
C MET A 3 -26.26 -64.68 -35.23
N PRO A 4 -27.43 -65.32 -35.06
CA PRO A 4 -28.68 -64.83 -35.61
C PRO A 4 -28.97 -63.38 -35.17
N ALA A 5 -29.71 -62.64 -35.99
CA ALA A 5 -30.11 -61.27 -35.66
C ALA A 5 -30.88 -61.21 -34.32
N LYS A 6 -30.82 -60.06 -33.64
CA LYS A 6 -31.46 -59.84 -32.31
C LYS A 6 -32.94 -60.26 -32.26
N THR A 7 -33.64 -60.16 -33.39
CA THR A 7 -35.07 -60.43 -33.56
C THR A 7 -35.37 -61.83 -34.11
N ALA A 8 -34.35 -62.65 -34.39
CA ALA A 8 -34.56 -63.99 -34.91
C ALA A 8 -35.23 -64.89 -33.87
N ALA A 9 -36.14 -65.75 -34.33
CA ALA A 9 -36.84 -66.71 -33.47
C ALA A 9 -35.88 -67.60 -32.65
N ASN A 10 -34.70 -67.89 -33.21
CA ASN A 10 -33.66 -68.74 -32.61
C ASN A 10 -32.41 -67.95 -32.17
N ALA A 11 -32.55 -66.68 -31.76
CA ALA A 11 -31.42 -65.93 -31.23
C ALA A 11 -30.77 -66.63 -30.03
N ILE A 12 -29.43 -66.63 -29.99
CA ILE A 12 -28.66 -67.11 -28.84
C ILE A 12 -28.81 -66.09 -27.71
N LYS A 13 -29.14 -66.56 -26.51
CA LYS A 13 -29.44 -65.69 -25.35
C LYS A 13 -28.52 -66.04 -24.19
N ALA A 14 -27.95 -65.02 -23.56
CA ALA A 14 -27.44 -65.15 -22.19
C ALA A 14 -28.62 -64.99 -21.23
N VAL A 15 -28.85 -65.99 -20.40
CA VAL A 15 -29.91 -65.98 -19.39
C VAL A 15 -29.26 -65.95 -18.02
N ILE A 16 -29.59 -64.92 -17.24
CA ILE A 16 -29.10 -64.74 -15.89
C ILE A 16 -30.29 -64.93 -14.95
N TYR A 17 -30.21 -65.97 -14.13
CA TYR A 17 -31.14 -66.20 -13.03
C TYR A 17 -30.56 -65.60 -11.76
N TYR A 18 -31.35 -64.80 -11.06
CA TYR A 18 -30.93 -64.19 -9.79
C TYR A 18 -32.11 -64.08 -8.83
N GLN A 19 -31.81 -63.93 -7.54
CA GLN A 19 -32.81 -63.67 -6.50
C GLN A 19 -32.77 -62.17 -6.15
N ASP A 20 -33.94 -61.55 -6.09
CA ASP A 20 -34.13 -60.21 -5.52
C ASP A 20 -34.99 -60.38 -4.26
N GLY A 21 -34.35 -60.45 -3.10
CA GLY A 21 -34.97 -60.96 -1.87
C GLY A 21 -35.41 -62.43 -2.03
N ALA A 22 -36.67 -62.71 -1.73
CA ALA A 22 -37.26 -64.05 -1.91
C ALA A 22 -37.83 -64.29 -3.34
N THR A 23 -37.72 -63.30 -4.24
CA THR A 23 -38.32 -63.37 -5.58
C THR A 23 -37.29 -63.78 -6.62
N THR A 24 -37.56 -64.87 -7.33
CA THR A 24 -36.72 -65.31 -8.45
C THR A 24 -36.98 -64.42 -9.67
N LYS A 25 -35.92 -63.84 -10.22
CA LYS A 25 -35.96 -63.00 -11.41
C LYS A 25 -35.04 -63.54 -12.50
N THR A 26 -35.42 -63.28 -13.74
CA THR A 26 -34.68 -63.72 -14.94
C THR A 26 -34.41 -62.53 -15.83
N ILE A 27 -33.15 -62.35 -16.21
CA ILE A 27 -32.74 -61.40 -17.25
C ILE A 27 -32.29 -62.20 -18.45
N THR A 28 -32.89 -61.89 -19.61
CA THR A 28 -32.60 -62.57 -20.87
C THR A 28 -32.03 -61.55 -21.85
N ILE A 29 -30.76 -61.71 -22.20
CA ILE A 29 -30.03 -60.82 -23.11
C ILE A 29 -29.82 -61.56 -24.43
N PRO A 30 -30.43 -61.14 -25.54
CA PRO A 30 -30.08 -61.68 -26.85
C PRO A 30 -28.64 -61.26 -27.17
N LEU A 31 -27.78 -62.24 -27.38
CA LEU A 31 -26.41 -61.99 -27.80
C LEU A 31 -26.43 -61.67 -29.29
N THR A 32 -25.66 -60.67 -29.71
CA THR A 32 -25.58 -60.22 -31.10
C THR A 32 -24.12 -60.07 -31.55
N GLY A 33 -23.92 -59.93 -32.86
CA GLY A 33 -22.60 -59.73 -33.47
C GLY A 33 -21.85 -61.02 -33.80
N GLU A 34 -20.62 -60.86 -34.27
CA GLU A 34 -19.75 -61.98 -34.63
C GLU A 34 -18.84 -62.39 -33.47
N TRP A 35 -18.93 -63.67 -33.09
CA TRP A 35 -18.05 -64.27 -32.11
C TRP A 35 -17.04 -65.16 -32.83
N LYS A 36 -15.76 -64.77 -32.74
CA LYS A 36 -14.64 -65.57 -33.23
C LYS A 36 -14.20 -66.53 -32.13
N ALA A 37 -13.86 -67.76 -32.51
CA ALA A 37 -13.34 -68.75 -31.57
C ALA A 37 -12.07 -68.20 -30.88
N GLY A 38 -11.94 -68.41 -29.57
CA GLY A 38 -10.80 -67.95 -28.76
C GLY A 38 -10.85 -66.49 -28.29
N VAL A 39 -11.96 -65.75 -28.50
CA VAL A 39 -12.10 -64.36 -28.07
C VAL A 39 -13.08 -64.24 -26.89
N THR A 40 -12.72 -63.42 -25.90
CA THR A 40 -13.57 -63.07 -24.75
C THR A 40 -14.40 -61.83 -25.06
N LYS A 41 -15.68 -61.83 -24.67
CA LYS A 41 -16.57 -60.66 -24.70
C LYS A 41 -17.11 -60.43 -23.28
N GLU A 42 -16.97 -59.20 -22.79
CA GLU A 42 -17.43 -58.82 -21.45
C GLU A 42 -18.82 -58.17 -21.54
N TYR A 43 -19.76 -58.67 -20.73
CA TYR A 43 -21.10 -58.11 -20.56
C TYR A 43 -21.25 -57.66 -19.11
N LYS A 44 -21.68 -56.40 -18.89
CA LYS A 44 -21.88 -55.85 -17.54
C LYS A 44 -23.37 -55.76 -17.24
N LEU A 45 -23.77 -56.34 -16.10
CA LEU A 45 -25.09 -56.16 -15.53
C LEU A 45 -25.07 -54.93 -14.61
N SER A 46 -25.91 -53.94 -14.90
CA SER A 46 -26.07 -52.76 -14.06
C SER A 46 -27.55 -52.50 -13.80
N GLN A 47 -27.88 -52.17 -12.55
CA GLN A 47 -29.24 -51.78 -12.18
C GLN A 47 -29.39 -50.26 -12.32
N ARG A 48 -30.33 -49.80 -13.16
CA ARG A 48 -30.54 -48.37 -13.41
C ARG A 48 -31.15 -47.66 -12.20
N ASN A 49 -32.05 -48.35 -11.48
CA ASN A 49 -32.72 -47.86 -10.27
C ASN A 49 -32.39 -48.81 -9.12
N SER A 50 -31.56 -48.37 -8.19
CA SER A 50 -31.20 -49.13 -6.99
C SER A 50 -32.22 -48.85 -5.88
N SER A 51 -32.59 -49.89 -5.12
CA SER A 51 -33.37 -49.76 -3.89
C SER A 51 -32.56 -49.18 -2.71
N TRP A 52 -31.26 -48.94 -2.91
CA TRP A 52 -30.40 -48.35 -1.88
C TRP A 52 -30.68 -46.85 -1.75
N GLY A 53 -30.78 -46.38 -0.51
CA GLY A 53 -30.76 -44.95 -0.20
C GLY A 53 -29.34 -44.41 -0.37
N TYR A 54 -29.18 -43.25 -1.00
CA TYR A 54 -27.89 -42.60 -1.17
C TYR A 54 -27.83 -41.39 -0.23
N THR A 55 -26.75 -41.31 0.55
CA THR A 55 -26.47 -40.21 1.45
C THR A 55 -25.26 -39.46 0.94
N PHE A 56 -25.43 -38.16 0.73
CA PHE A 56 -24.35 -37.24 0.44
C PHE A 56 -24.53 -36.00 1.30
N THR A 57 -23.53 -35.68 2.09
CA THR A 57 -23.53 -34.48 2.93
C THR A 57 -22.20 -33.79 2.74
N LEU A 58 -22.28 -32.50 2.44
CA LEU A 58 -21.15 -31.58 2.45
C LEU A 58 -21.34 -30.66 3.65
N ALA A 59 -20.36 -30.65 4.56
CA ALA A 59 -20.30 -29.68 5.64
C ALA A 59 -19.13 -28.73 5.43
N ASP A 60 -19.18 -27.58 6.10
CA ASP A 60 -18.14 -26.56 6.03
C ASP A 60 -17.97 -26.02 4.59
N GLU A 61 -19.08 -25.77 3.90
CA GLU A 61 -19.16 -25.50 2.45
C GLU A 61 -18.65 -24.12 1.99
N ASN A 62 -18.42 -23.19 2.91
CA ASN A 62 -17.94 -21.84 2.58
C ASN A 62 -16.50 -21.65 3.05
N LYS A 63 -15.66 -21.13 2.15
CA LYS A 63 -14.24 -20.87 2.38
C LYS A 63 -13.92 -19.44 2.00
N ALA A 64 -13.27 -18.72 2.90
CA ALA A 64 -12.84 -17.35 2.67
C ALA A 64 -11.32 -17.22 2.80
N TYR A 65 -10.73 -16.48 1.88
CA TYR A 65 -9.31 -16.16 1.86
C TYR A 65 -9.10 -14.66 1.69
N ASP A 66 -7.99 -14.16 2.20
CA ASP A 66 -7.51 -12.83 1.87
C ASP A 66 -6.76 -12.80 0.52
N TYR A 67 -6.39 -11.60 0.09
CA TYR A 67 -5.64 -11.36 -1.14
C TYR A 67 -4.22 -11.95 -1.14
N GLN A 68 -3.69 -12.28 0.04
CA GLN A 68 -2.40 -12.96 0.23
C GLN A 68 -2.53 -14.48 0.17
N GLY A 69 -3.76 -15.01 0.15
CA GLY A 69 -4.05 -16.43 0.13
C GLY A 69 -4.12 -17.08 1.51
N ASN A 70 -4.16 -16.30 2.58
CA ASN A 70 -4.39 -16.82 3.92
C ASN A 70 -5.87 -17.11 4.11
N GLU A 71 -6.18 -18.24 4.76
CA GLU A 71 -7.55 -18.58 5.14
C GLU A 71 -8.05 -17.63 6.23
N THR A 72 -9.28 -17.14 6.09
CA THR A 72 -9.89 -16.16 7.02
C THR A 72 -11.21 -16.63 7.63
N SER A 73 -11.75 -17.77 7.20
CA SER A 73 -12.99 -18.33 7.74
C SER A 73 -12.79 -19.17 9.02
N SER A 74 -11.55 -19.35 9.50
CA SER A 74 -11.20 -20.25 10.62
C SER A 74 -11.66 -21.70 10.39
N ASN A 75 -11.85 -22.08 9.13
CA ASN A 75 -12.43 -23.34 8.71
C ASN A 75 -11.84 -23.77 7.37
N ILE A 76 -10.58 -24.23 7.43
CA ILE A 76 -9.76 -24.52 6.25
C ILE A 76 -10.22 -25.74 5.43
N ALA A 77 -10.99 -26.64 6.03
CA ALA A 77 -11.36 -27.91 5.42
C ALA A 77 -12.88 -28.03 5.21
N PHE A 78 -13.29 -28.63 4.10
CA PHE A 78 -14.65 -29.11 3.91
C PHE A 78 -14.74 -30.59 4.29
N LYS A 79 -15.95 -31.08 4.54
CA LYS A 79 -16.16 -32.47 4.96
C LYS A 79 -17.21 -33.15 4.10
N VAL A 80 -16.86 -34.30 3.52
CA VAL A 80 -17.74 -35.07 2.65
C VAL A 80 -18.10 -36.40 3.31
N THR A 81 -19.39 -36.62 3.53
CA THR A 81 -19.94 -37.93 3.87
C THR A 81 -20.67 -38.47 2.66
N SER A 82 -20.27 -39.63 2.15
CA SER A 82 -20.79 -40.17 0.89
C SER A 82 -20.88 -41.69 0.93
N TYR A 83 -22.08 -42.21 1.11
CA TYR A 83 -22.34 -43.65 1.14
C TYR A 83 -23.73 -43.96 0.60
N ARG A 84 -24.00 -45.25 0.41
CA ARG A 84 -25.33 -45.77 0.15
C ARG A 84 -25.70 -46.80 1.20
N HIS A 85 -26.98 -46.98 1.47
CA HIS A 85 -27.46 -47.94 2.46
C HIS A 85 -28.68 -48.73 1.96
N SER A 86 -28.81 -49.96 2.44
CA SER A 86 -30.00 -50.80 2.27
C SER A 86 -30.19 -51.62 3.55
N GLY A 87 -31.32 -51.41 4.25
CA GLY A 87 -31.49 -51.90 5.61
C GLY A 87 -30.35 -51.41 6.52
N THR A 88 -29.64 -52.34 7.16
CA THR A 88 -28.47 -52.08 8.03
C THR A 88 -27.14 -52.06 7.29
N THR A 89 -27.10 -52.41 6.00
CA THR A 89 -25.85 -52.47 5.22
C THR A 89 -25.52 -51.08 4.68
N GLN A 90 -24.30 -50.63 4.90
CA GLN A 90 -23.76 -49.37 4.38
C GLN A 90 -22.55 -49.65 3.49
N GLN A 91 -22.43 -48.92 2.38
CA GLN A 91 -21.30 -49.04 1.46
C GLN A 91 -20.79 -47.65 1.05
N PRO A 92 -19.47 -47.44 1.05
CA PRO A 92 -18.89 -46.18 0.60
C PRO A 92 -19.23 -45.92 -0.87
N VAL A 93 -19.44 -44.66 -1.21
CA VAL A 93 -19.63 -44.20 -2.58
C VAL A 93 -18.60 -43.12 -2.84
N ALA A 94 -17.63 -43.40 -3.70
CA ALA A 94 -16.59 -42.44 -4.05
C ALA A 94 -17.21 -41.15 -4.59
N TRP A 95 -16.57 -40.02 -4.31
CA TRP A 95 -16.98 -38.70 -4.78
C TRP A 95 -15.82 -38.03 -5.52
N LYS A 96 -16.17 -37.05 -6.36
CA LYS A 96 -15.20 -36.22 -7.07
C LYS A 96 -15.71 -34.81 -7.26
N ILE A 97 -14.81 -33.89 -7.51
CA ILE A 97 -15.14 -32.60 -8.12
C ILE A 97 -15.46 -32.84 -9.59
N SER A 98 -16.59 -32.31 -10.06
CA SER A 98 -17.04 -32.49 -11.45
C SER A 98 -17.24 -31.19 -12.21
N LYS A 99 -17.22 -30.04 -11.52
CA LYS A 99 -17.55 -28.76 -12.15
C LYS A 99 -17.04 -27.57 -11.35
N TYR A 100 -16.66 -26.51 -12.06
CA TYR A 100 -16.38 -25.19 -11.52
C TYR A 100 -17.30 -24.15 -12.14
N GLU A 101 -17.75 -23.18 -11.34
CA GLU A 101 -18.48 -22.02 -11.79
C GLU A 101 -17.87 -20.76 -11.16
N GLU A 102 -17.63 -19.71 -11.94
CA GLU A 102 -17.08 -18.46 -11.42
C GLU A 102 -18.15 -17.36 -11.38
N TRP A 103 -18.10 -16.52 -10.34
CA TRP A 103 -19.03 -15.42 -10.21
C TRP A 103 -18.65 -14.26 -11.13
N ASP A 104 -19.58 -13.85 -11.98
CA ASP A 104 -19.46 -12.68 -12.84
C ASP A 104 -20.42 -11.59 -12.36
N TYR A 105 -19.87 -10.46 -11.92
CA TYR A 105 -20.65 -9.32 -11.40
C TYR A 105 -21.39 -8.54 -12.50
N THR A 106 -21.04 -8.72 -13.78
CA THR A 106 -21.64 -7.96 -14.88
C THR A 106 -22.99 -8.54 -15.34
N LEU A 107 -23.27 -9.79 -14.99
CA LEU A 107 -24.52 -10.47 -15.33
C LEU A 107 -25.72 -9.87 -14.57
N ASN A 108 -26.92 -10.14 -15.10
CA ASN A 108 -28.20 -9.80 -14.46
C ASN A 108 -28.32 -8.31 -14.09
N GLY A 109 -27.91 -7.43 -15.01
CA GLY A 109 -27.97 -5.98 -14.80
C GLY A 109 -27.05 -5.47 -13.68
N GLY A 110 -25.92 -6.15 -13.43
CA GLY A 110 -24.97 -5.79 -12.38
C GLY A 110 -25.21 -6.45 -11.02
N THR A 111 -26.23 -7.31 -10.90
CA THR A 111 -26.50 -8.08 -9.66
C THR A 111 -25.65 -9.36 -9.57
N GLY A 112 -25.04 -9.76 -10.68
CA GLY A 112 -24.11 -10.86 -10.78
C GLY A 112 -24.75 -12.24 -10.98
N GLY A 113 -23.94 -13.23 -11.36
CA GLY A 113 -24.38 -14.61 -11.57
C GLY A 113 -23.22 -15.60 -11.71
N TRP A 114 -23.53 -16.90 -11.59
CA TRP A 114 -22.56 -17.98 -11.77
C TRP A 114 -22.41 -18.35 -13.24
N VAL A 115 -21.16 -18.36 -13.74
CA VAL A 115 -20.81 -18.77 -15.10
C VAL A 115 -20.15 -20.14 -15.07
N ASP A 116 -20.66 -21.07 -15.88
CA ASP A 116 -20.10 -22.41 -16.04
C ASP A 116 -18.69 -22.39 -16.65
N LYS A 117 -17.73 -23.03 -15.99
CA LYS A 117 -16.35 -23.21 -16.45
C LYS A 117 -16.01 -24.68 -16.75
N GLY A 118 -16.99 -25.58 -16.70
CA GLY A 118 -16.81 -27.00 -16.92
C GLY A 118 -15.88 -27.63 -15.88
N GLU A 119 -15.02 -28.54 -16.31
CA GLU A 119 -14.06 -29.26 -15.45
C GLU A 119 -12.74 -28.51 -15.25
N THR A 120 -12.57 -27.34 -15.88
CA THR A 120 -11.34 -26.55 -15.81
C THR A 120 -11.25 -25.81 -14.47
N LYS A 121 -10.28 -26.19 -13.64
CA LYS A 121 -9.98 -25.50 -12.38
C LYS A 121 -9.50 -24.06 -12.65
N PRO A 122 -10.11 -23.01 -12.06
CA PRO A 122 -9.63 -21.65 -12.21
C PRO A 122 -8.18 -21.48 -11.78
N ASP A 123 -7.40 -20.71 -12.55
CA ASP A 123 -5.95 -20.55 -12.32
C ASP A 123 -5.59 -19.95 -10.96
N TRP A 124 -6.50 -19.17 -10.37
CA TRP A 124 -6.29 -18.54 -9.07
C TRP A 124 -6.57 -19.47 -7.89
N LEU A 125 -7.15 -20.65 -8.12
CA LEU A 125 -7.22 -21.68 -7.08
C LEU A 125 -5.86 -22.38 -6.93
N GLY A 126 -5.53 -22.70 -5.68
CA GLY A 126 -4.39 -23.53 -5.33
C GLY A 126 -4.72 -25.02 -5.39
N ASP A 127 -4.14 -25.77 -4.47
CA ASP A 127 -4.42 -27.18 -4.30
C ASP A 127 -5.78 -27.40 -3.63
N LEU A 128 -6.49 -28.42 -4.10
CA LEU A 128 -7.85 -28.74 -3.72
C LEU A 128 -7.98 -30.25 -3.65
N THR A 129 -8.53 -30.78 -2.56
CA THR A 129 -8.90 -32.21 -2.51
C THR A 129 -10.03 -32.45 -3.50
N ASP A 130 -9.76 -33.20 -4.56
CA ASP A 130 -10.64 -33.31 -5.72
C ASP A 130 -11.39 -34.64 -5.83
N HIS A 131 -11.08 -35.61 -4.98
CA HIS A 131 -11.77 -36.88 -4.89
C HIS A 131 -11.64 -37.52 -3.50
N GLY A 132 -12.48 -38.52 -3.24
CA GLY A 132 -12.42 -39.35 -2.04
C GLY A 132 -13.17 -40.66 -2.22
N ASN A 133 -12.90 -41.62 -1.35
CA ASN A 133 -13.47 -42.97 -1.45
C ASN A 133 -14.92 -43.02 -0.94
N GLY A 134 -15.32 -42.02 -0.16
CA GLY A 134 -16.59 -41.99 0.54
C GLY A 134 -16.63 -42.97 1.71
N GLY A 135 -17.73 -42.91 2.45
CA GLY A 135 -17.91 -43.65 3.68
C GLY A 135 -18.94 -42.99 4.57
N THR A 136 -19.17 -43.62 5.71
CA THR A 136 -20.08 -43.13 6.76
C THR A 136 -19.39 -42.13 7.68
N ALA A 137 -18.06 -42.22 7.80
CA ALA A 137 -17.22 -41.18 8.37
C ALA A 137 -16.97 -40.07 7.33
N ALA A 138 -16.92 -38.83 7.80
CA ALA A 138 -16.66 -37.70 6.94
C ALA A 138 -15.18 -37.67 6.51
N GLU A 139 -14.95 -37.60 5.20
CA GLU A 139 -13.62 -37.37 4.62
C GLU A 139 -13.33 -35.87 4.61
N VAL A 140 -12.15 -35.49 5.11
CA VAL A 140 -11.70 -34.09 5.19
C VAL A 140 -11.02 -33.71 3.89
N GLY A 141 -11.45 -32.61 3.28
CA GLY A 141 -10.84 -32.04 2.08
C GLY A 141 -10.35 -30.62 2.32
N ASN A 142 -9.21 -30.26 1.73
CA ASN A 142 -8.60 -28.95 1.88
C ASN A 142 -8.83 -28.09 0.64
N THR A 143 -8.85 -26.77 0.83
CA THR A 143 -8.92 -25.77 -0.24
C THR A 143 -7.74 -24.81 -0.11
N ALA A 144 -7.32 -24.20 -1.22
CA ALA A 144 -6.33 -23.13 -1.23
C ALA A 144 -6.56 -22.18 -2.40
N VAL A 145 -6.01 -20.97 -2.31
CA VAL A 145 -6.01 -19.96 -3.38
C VAL A 145 -4.59 -19.42 -3.55
N LYS A 146 -4.27 -18.93 -4.75
CA LYS A 146 -2.98 -18.28 -5.02
C LYS A 146 -3.03 -16.82 -4.56
N PRO A 147 -1.92 -16.29 -3.99
CA PRO A 147 -1.78 -14.87 -3.75
C PRO A 147 -1.95 -14.10 -5.07
N ALA A 148 -2.65 -12.98 -5.04
CA ALA A 148 -2.84 -12.13 -6.22
C ALA A 148 -2.58 -10.67 -5.85
N VAL A 149 -1.32 -10.44 -5.51
CA VAL A 149 -0.81 -9.17 -4.98
C VAL A 149 0.17 -8.57 -5.97
N SER A 150 -0.03 -7.31 -6.32
CA SER A 150 0.98 -6.50 -7.00
C SER A 150 1.74 -5.69 -5.96
N ASP A 151 3.04 -5.93 -5.84
CA ASP A 151 3.93 -5.05 -5.10
C ASP A 151 4.19 -3.79 -5.94
N LYS A 152 3.67 -2.67 -5.47
CA LYS A 152 3.79 -1.37 -6.12
C LYS A 152 4.92 -0.54 -5.52
N LEU A 153 5.51 -0.92 -4.39
CA LEU A 153 6.58 -0.15 -3.75
C LEU A 153 7.86 -0.16 -4.58
N ALA A 154 8.22 -1.34 -5.10
CA ALA A 154 9.36 -1.47 -6.01
C ALA A 154 9.17 -0.60 -7.26
N ALA A 155 7.98 -0.64 -7.86
CA ALA A 155 7.64 0.19 -9.01
C ALA A 155 7.64 1.69 -8.68
N TYR A 156 7.11 2.09 -7.52
CA TYR A 156 7.12 3.47 -7.03
C TYR A 156 8.55 4.02 -6.93
N ASN A 157 9.47 3.24 -6.35
CA ASN A 157 10.88 3.61 -6.27
C ASN A 157 11.59 3.58 -7.63
N GLN A 158 11.20 2.68 -8.52
CA GLN A 158 11.77 2.62 -9.86
C GLN A 158 11.39 3.87 -10.69
N VAL A 159 10.20 4.45 -10.48
CA VAL A 159 9.81 5.72 -11.10
C VAL A 159 10.79 6.84 -10.75
N LEU A 160 11.17 6.95 -9.48
CA LEU A 160 12.16 7.94 -9.03
C LEU A 160 13.53 7.71 -9.69
N LYS A 161 13.99 6.45 -9.74
CA LYS A 161 15.28 6.09 -10.34
C LYS A 161 15.35 6.34 -11.85
N ASN A 162 14.25 6.12 -12.55
CA ASN A 162 14.16 6.25 -14.00
C ASN A 162 13.82 7.68 -14.47
N ALA A 163 13.43 8.57 -13.55
CA ALA A 163 13.12 9.94 -13.90
C ALA A 163 14.35 10.65 -14.50
N THR A 164 14.11 11.52 -15.48
CA THR A 164 15.17 12.28 -16.16
C THR A 164 15.98 13.07 -15.12
N PRO A 165 17.31 12.87 -15.04
CA PRO A 165 18.13 13.57 -14.08
C PRO A 165 18.02 15.10 -14.20
N LYS A 166 18.04 15.79 -13.05
CA LYS A 166 17.97 17.25 -12.99
C LYS A 166 19.34 17.86 -12.77
N GLY A 167 19.64 18.93 -13.52
CA GLY A 167 20.89 19.69 -13.38
C GLY A 167 22.16 18.88 -13.72
N SER A 168 23.31 19.51 -13.49
CA SER A 168 24.64 18.90 -13.61
C SER A 168 25.57 19.43 -12.52
N ALA A 169 26.73 18.80 -12.30
CA ALA A 169 27.67 19.26 -11.28
C ALA A 169 28.10 20.73 -11.45
N GLY A 170 28.24 21.20 -12.69
CA GLY A 170 28.56 22.60 -13.02
C GLY A 170 27.35 23.54 -13.01
N ASN A 171 26.15 23.03 -13.25
CA ASN A 171 24.91 23.79 -13.25
C ASN A 171 23.80 23.03 -12.49
N PRO A 172 23.87 23.01 -11.15
CA PRO A 172 22.88 22.29 -10.34
C PRO A 172 21.50 22.94 -10.46
N TYR A 173 20.46 22.11 -10.37
CA TYR A 173 19.07 22.51 -10.44
C TYR A 173 18.65 23.25 -9.17
N ASN A 174 18.24 24.52 -9.30
CA ASN A 174 17.74 25.34 -8.20
C ASN A 174 16.32 24.90 -7.79
N LEU A 175 16.19 24.29 -6.61
CA LEU A 175 14.91 23.82 -6.09
C LEU A 175 13.93 24.95 -5.74
N ALA A 176 14.42 26.17 -5.57
CA ALA A 176 13.61 27.37 -5.36
C ALA A 176 13.18 28.06 -6.66
N ASN A 177 13.36 27.42 -7.83
CA ASN A 177 12.91 27.93 -9.13
C ASN A 177 12.37 26.80 -10.03
N PRO A 178 11.35 26.05 -9.59
CA PRO A 178 10.79 24.95 -10.38
C PRO A 178 10.18 25.43 -11.71
N GLY A 179 9.50 26.58 -11.74
CA GLY A 179 8.88 27.13 -12.94
C GLY A 179 9.90 27.60 -14.00
N GLY A 180 11.05 28.10 -13.57
CA GLY A 180 12.17 28.49 -14.43
C GLY A 180 13.16 27.35 -14.73
N ASN A 181 12.71 26.10 -14.68
CA ASN A 181 13.50 24.89 -14.93
C ASN A 181 14.81 24.82 -14.10
N GLY A 182 14.75 25.28 -12.85
CA GLY A 182 15.87 25.23 -11.90
C GLY A 182 17.02 26.16 -12.24
N THR A 183 16.80 27.23 -13.01
CA THR A 183 17.87 28.20 -13.31
C THR A 183 18.30 28.94 -12.04
N LYS A 184 19.62 29.07 -11.80
CA LYS A 184 20.17 29.65 -10.57
C LYS A 184 20.04 31.17 -10.44
N ASN A 185 20.01 31.90 -11.56
CA ASN A 185 19.96 33.36 -11.56
C ASN A 185 18.57 33.92 -11.18
N HIS A 186 17.60 33.06 -10.95
CA HIS A 186 16.26 33.41 -10.51
C HIS A 186 15.85 32.50 -9.36
N ILE A 187 15.19 33.09 -8.38
CA ILE A 187 14.54 32.41 -7.27
C ILE A 187 13.07 32.77 -7.38
N GLU A 188 12.21 31.78 -7.52
CA GLU A 188 10.77 31.95 -7.62
C GLU A 188 10.16 32.06 -6.22
N GLU A 189 10.33 31.02 -5.40
CA GLU A 189 9.83 30.94 -4.03
C GLU A 189 10.74 30.03 -3.18
N THR A 190 11.12 30.49 -1.99
CA THR A 190 11.91 29.70 -1.05
C THR A 190 11.03 29.05 0.01
N ALA A 191 11.45 27.91 0.55
CA ALA A 191 10.69 27.14 1.53
C ALA A 191 11.63 26.35 2.46
N ASN A 192 11.08 25.65 3.45
CA ASN A 192 11.86 24.77 4.33
C ASN A 192 11.79 23.30 3.92
N CYS A 193 10.84 22.91 3.06
CA CYS A 193 10.77 21.58 2.46
C CYS A 193 10.84 21.67 0.93
N TYR A 194 11.59 20.76 0.32
CA TYR A 194 11.67 20.60 -1.13
C TYR A 194 11.43 19.15 -1.55
N LEU A 195 10.56 18.96 -2.54
CA LEU A 195 10.28 17.66 -3.13
C LEU A 195 11.37 17.29 -4.15
N ILE A 196 11.92 16.09 -4.03
CA ILE A 196 12.92 15.51 -4.94
C ILE A 196 12.30 14.30 -5.64
N SER A 197 11.99 14.44 -6.92
CA SER A 197 11.30 13.41 -7.72
C SER A 197 12.19 12.71 -8.76
N ALA A 198 13.48 13.03 -8.81
CA ALA A 198 14.44 12.51 -9.78
C ALA A 198 15.88 12.50 -9.22
N PRO A 199 16.80 11.72 -9.79
CA PRO A 199 18.22 11.87 -9.54
C PRO A 199 18.75 13.19 -10.11
N GLY A 200 19.98 13.57 -9.72
CA GLY A 200 20.65 14.72 -10.33
C GLY A 200 21.49 15.54 -9.36
N HIS A 201 21.86 16.74 -9.80
CA HIS A 201 22.57 17.72 -8.99
C HIS A 201 21.66 18.89 -8.67
N TYR A 202 21.50 19.18 -7.40
CA TYR A 202 20.55 20.15 -6.87
C TYR A 202 21.25 21.24 -6.09
N CYS A 203 20.57 22.38 -5.96
CA CYS A 203 20.97 23.43 -5.05
C CYS A 203 19.76 24.16 -4.46
N ILE A 204 19.96 24.72 -3.27
CA ILE A 204 18.99 25.55 -2.54
C ILE A 204 19.69 26.88 -2.21
N PRO A 205 19.08 28.03 -2.50
CA PRO A 205 19.68 29.33 -2.15
C PRO A 205 19.78 29.47 -0.64
N LEU A 206 20.85 30.13 -0.16
CA LEU A 206 21.06 30.38 1.27
C LEU A 206 20.16 31.52 1.78
N VAL A 207 18.86 31.24 1.83
CA VAL A 207 17.77 32.14 2.20
C VAL A 207 16.99 31.51 3.35
N TYR A 208 16.54 32.32 4.30
CA TYR A 208 15.71 31.87 5.42
C TYR A 208 14.32 31.44 4.94
N GLY A 209 14.03 30.14 4.91
CA GLY A 209 12.68 29.60 4.68
C GLY A 209 11.89 30.32 3.58
N ASN A 210 10.75 30.91 3.92
CA ASN A 210 9.84 31.63 3.00
C ASN A 210 10.21 33.11 2.72
N ALA A 211 11.47 33.52 2.94
CA ALA A 211 11.88 34.92 2.88
C ALA A 211 11.99 35.50 1.46
N ILE A 212 11.89 34.69 0.40
CA ILE A 212 11.71 35.15 -0.98
C ILE A 212 10.44 34.53 -1.55
N LYS A 213 9.59 35.36 -2.16
CA LYS A 213 8.37 34.95 -2.85
C LYS A 213 8.17 35.77 -4.11
N ASN A 214 7.84 35.14 -5.23
CA ASN A 214 7.75 35.76 -6.55
C ASN A 214 9.01 36.56 -6.92
N GLY A 215 10.20 36.03 -6.55
CA GLY A 215 11.50 36.66 -6.81
C GLY A 215 11.81 37.96 -6.07
N ILE A 216 10.99 38.33 -5.08
CA ILE A 216 11.23 39.51 -4.23
C ILE A 216 11.28 39.12 -2.75
N THR A 217 11.88 39.98 -1.94
CA THR A 217 11.92 39.83 -0.48
C THR A 217 10.51 39.78 0.10
N ASN A 218 10.23 38.73 0.86
CA ASN A 218 8.98 38.52 1.56
C ASN A 218 9.12 38.85 3.06
N THR A 219 9.22 40.14 3.38
CA THR A 219 9.40 40.62 4.77
C THR A 219 8.30 40.13 5.70
N LYS A 220 7.07 39.93 5.19
CA LYS A 220 5.93 39.40 5.95
C LYS A 220 6.12 37.96 6.45
N SER A 221 7.17 37.25 6.02
CA SER A 221 7.48 35.92 6.54
C SER A 221 8.37 35.94 7.79
N TYR A 222 9.01 37.07 8.11
CA TYR A 222 9.91 37.18 9.28
C TYR A 222 9.77 38.48 10.08
N GLN A 223 8.86 39.38 9.70
CA GLN A 223 8.51 40.59 10.47
C GLN A 223 7.01 40.90 10.42
N THR A 224 6.46 41.42 11.52
CA THR A 224 5.08 41.90 11.62
C THR A 224 4.97 43.18 12.44
N SER A 225 3.95 44.00 12.13
CA SER A 225 3.54 45.14 12.96
C SER A 225 2.62 44.74 14.11
N ASN A 226 2.14 43.49 14.15
CA ASN A 226 1.32 42.99 15.25
C ASN A 226 2.08 43.09 16.58
N SER A 227 1.32 43.20 17.67
CA SER A 227 1.88 43.45 18.99
C SER A 227 1.23 42.57 20.05
N GLY A 228 1.97 42.32 21.13
CA GLY A 228 1.49 41.53 22.26
C GLY A 228 2.60 40.66 22.83
N THR A 229 2.41 40.20 24.06
CA THR A 229 3.38 39.36 24.79
C THR A 229 3.71 38.07 24.02
N TYR A 230 2.73 37.52 23.29
CA TYR A 230 2.84 36.23 22.59
C TYR A 230 3.08 36.37 21.08
N ILE A 231 3.46 37.58 20.61
CA ILE A 231 3.73 37.84 19.19
C ILE A 231 5.22 38.09 19.00
N LEU A 232 5.88 37.24 18.20
CA LEU A 232 7.26 37.46 17.79
C LEU A 232 7.26 38.46 16.63
N ARG A 233 7.58 39.72 16.93
CA ARG A 233 7.55 40.80 15.92
C ARG A 233 8.67 40.70 14.88
N HIS A 234 9.84 40.31 15.33
CA HIS A 234 11.03 40.13 14.50
C HIS A 234 11.54 38.71 14.74
N PHE A 235 11.54 37.91 13.68
CA PHE A 235 11.98 36.52 13.77
C PHE A 235 13.50 36.48 13.91
N LYS A 236 13.98 35.44 14.58
CA LYS A 236 15.34 35.33 15.06
C LYS A 236 16.15 34.33 14.24
N ASP A 237 17.43 34.58 14.12
CA ASP A 237 18.39 33.63 13.56
C ASP A 237 18.87 32.61 14.61
N HIS A 238 19.81 31.76 14.20
CA HIS A 238 20.44 30.77 15.06
C HIS A 238 21.17 31.35 16.29
N ALA A 239 21.52 32.64 16.28
CA ALA A 239 22.20 33.34 17.38
C ALA A 239 21.21 34.15 18.25
N GLY A 240 19.90 34.02 18.01
CA GLY A 240 18.86 34.76 18.71
C GLY A 240 18.78 36.24 18.31
N GLN A 241 19.48 36.64 17.25
CA GLN A 241 19.45 38.00 16.70
C GLN A 241 18.30 38.16 15.73
N ASP A 242 17.75 39.37 15.61
CA ASP A 242 16.75 39.65 14.59
C ASP A 242 17.31 39.41 13.18
N ILE A 243 16.50 38.83 12.31
CA ILE A 243 16.87 38.67 10.90
C ILE A 243 16.77 40.02 10.21
N THR A 244 17.92 40.54 9.77
CA THR A 244 18.01 41.85 9.11
C THR A 244 17.93 41.77 7.58
N ASP A 245 18.13 40.59 7.01
CA ASP A 245 18.14 40.35 5.56
C ASP A 245 17.64 38.93 5.25
N PRO A 246 16.89 38.70 4.15
CA PRO A 246 16.42 37.36 3.77
C PRO A 246 17.56 36.38 3.47
N TRP A 247 18.71 36.86 3.02
CA TRP A 247 19.88 36.06 2.70
C TRP A 247 20.69 35.77 3.95
N ILE A 248 20.88 34.49 4.27
CA ILE A 248 21.66 34.04 5.43
C ILE A 248 23.08 34.62 5.38
N THR A 249 23.65 34.74 4.17
CA THR A 249 24.99 35.29 3.94
C THR A 249 25.12 36.79 4.14
N GLN A 250 24.01 37.54 4.18
CA GLN A 250 24.01 39.00 4.32
C GLN A 250 23.42 39.44 5.67
N SER A 251 22.55 38.63 6.25
CA SER A 251 21.92 38.88 7.54
C SER A 251 22.96 39.14 8.64
N ASN A 252 22.68 40.12 9.49
CA ASN A 252 23.56 40.60 10.55
C ASN A 252 24.95 40.99 10.05
N SER A 253 25.02 41.77 8.97
CA SER A 253 26.28 42.21 8.32
C SER A 253 27.18 41.05 7.88
N GLY A 254 26.59 39.94 7.46
CA GLY A 254 27.30 38.72 7.06
C GLY A 254 27.79 37.86 8.24
N ALA A 255 27.42 38.20 9.48
CA ALA A 255 27.74 37.39 10.65
C ALA A 255 27.14 35.98 10.61
N ASN A 256 26.19 35.71 9.71
CA ASN A 256 25.56 34.40 9.56
C ASN A 256 26.06 33.60 8.36
N ALA A 257 27.02 34.12 7.59
CA ALA A 257 27.56 33.45 6.40
C ALA A 257 28.08 32.04 6.73
N PRO A 258 27.45 30.97 6.18
CA PRO A 258 27.87 29.60 6.46
C PRO A 258 29.21 29.26 5.80
N ASP A 259 30.00 28.39 6.42
CA ASP A 259 31.29 27.91 5.94
C ASP A 259 31.30 26.42 5.58
N ASN A 260 30.30 25.65 6.01
CA ASN A 260 30.21 24.22 5.73
C ASN A 260 28.74 23.74 5.68
N ALA A 261 28.53 22.48 5.33
CA ALA A 261 27.23 21.82 5.29
C ALA A 261 27.31 20.36 5.76
N LYS A 262 26.22 19.84 6.31
CA LYS A 262 26.12 18.44 6.78
C LYS A 262 24.74 17.84 6.53
N VAL A 263 24.69 16.52 6.37
CA VAL A 263 23.45 15.77 6.53
C VAL A 263 23.17 15.67 8.03
N VAL A 264 21.98 16.08 8.45
CA VAL A 264 21.54 16.02 9.85
C VAL A 264 21.04 14.62 10.14
N TRP A 265 20.10 14.13 9.33
CA TRP A 265 19.64 12.76 9.31
C TRP A 265 19.06 12.41 7.92
N ALA A 266 19.06 11.13 7.56
CA ALA A 266 18.27 10.58 6.46
C ALA A 266 17.70 9.22 6.86
N ASP A 267 16.48 8.91 6.42
CA ASP A 267 15.82 7.63 6.71
C ASP A 267 16.15 6.52 5.68
N GLU A 268 16.96 6.86 4.68
CA GLU A 268 17.56 5.96 3.69
C GLU A 268 18.99 6.42 3.43
N SER A 269 19.91 5.46 3.28
CA SER A 269 21.32 5.79 3.07
C SER A 269 21.60 6.24 1.64
N GLY A 270 22.51 7.19 1.50
CA GLY A 270 23.06 7.64 0.22
C GLY A 270 22.11 8.50 -0.60
N LEU A 271 21.01 8.98 -0.03
CA LEU A 271 20.08 9.90 -0.69
C LEU A 271 20.72 11.24 -1.07
N VAL A 272 21.71 11.68 -0.28
CA VAL A 272 22.41 12.95 -0.45
C VAL A 272 23.91 12.70 -0.44
N THR A 273 24.59 13.08 -1.50
CA THR A 273 26.05 12.97 -1.67
C THR A 273 26.63 14.30 -2.16
N HIS A 274 27.95 14.47 -2.09
CA HIS A 274 28.64 15.69 -2.54
C HIS A 274 28.03 17.00 -1.98
N LEU A 275 27.55 16.95 -0.74
CA LEU A 275 26.97 18.10 -0.05
C LEU A 275 28.04 19.16 0.19
N GLY A 276 27.74 20.42 -0.14
CA GLY A 276 28.67 21.52 0.09
C GLY A 276 28.07 22.87 -0.26
N LEU A 277 28.89 23.92 -0.17
CA LEU A 277 28.50 25.29 -0.48
C LEU A 277 29.07 25.74 -1.83
N THR A 278 28.42 26.72 -2.46
CA THR A 278 28.93 27.36 -3.68
C THR A 278 28.42 28.79 -3.78
N GLY A 279 29.20 29.66 -4.43
CA GLY A 279 28.84 31.06 -4.64
C GLY A 279 29.03 31.93 -3.39
N SER A 280 28.50 33.14 -3.42
CA SER A 280 28.69 34.15 -2.38
C SER A 280 27.56 35.18 -2.40
N GLY A 281 27.39 35.92 -1.29
CA GLY A 281 26.36 36.97 -1.18
C GLY A 281 24.96 36.45 -1.51
N THR A 282 24.22 37.18 -2.34
CA THR A 282 22.89 36.83 -2.83
C THR A 282 22.89 35.79 -3.97
N ASN A 283 24.03 35.16 -4.23
CA ASN A 283 24.19 34.09 -5.22
C ASN A 283 24.88 32.87 -4.59
N ALA A 284 24.67 32.67 -3.29
CA ALA A 284 25.19 31.55 -2.52
C ALA A 284 24.14 30.44 -2.37
N PHE A 285 24.59 29.19 -2.46
CA PHE A 285 23.73 28.01 -2.40
C PHE A 285 24.39 26.90 -1.58
N VAL A 286 23.56 26.09 -0.93
CA VAL A 286 23.93 24.70 -0.60
C VAL A 286 23.65 23.83 -1.82
N LYS A 287 24.57 22.95 -2.18
CA LYS A 287 24.48 22.04 -3.32
C LYS A 287 24.71 20.60 -2.89
N PHE A 288 24.09 19.67 -3.59
CA PHE A 288 24.22 18.24 -3.36
C PHE A 288 23.89 17.44 -4.61
N GLU A 289 24.26 16.17 -4.61
CA GLU A 289 23.90 15.17 -5.61
C GLU A 289 22.98 14.11 -5.02
N VAL A 290 21.98 13.71 -5.81
CA VAL A 290 21.08 12.60 -5.55
C VAL A 290 21.39 11.49 -6.56
N PRO A 291 22.10 10.43 -6.15
CA PRO A 291 22.50 9.36 -7.06
C PRO A 291 21.31 8.52 -7.55
N ALA A 292 21.27 8.21 -8.85
CA ALA A 292 20.24 7.35 -9.44
C ALA A 292 20.23 5.92 -8.86
N SER A 293 21.39 5.45 -8.39
CA SER A 293 21.52 4.14 -7.72
C SER A 293 20.87 4.10 -6.33
N ALA A 294 20.82 5.24 -5.64
CA ALA A 294 20.38 5.34 -4.24
C ALA A 294 18.96 5.89 -4.08
N ILE A 295 18.50 6.77 -4.98
CA ILE A 295 17.19 7.44 -4.86
C ILE A 295 16.04 6.44 -4.72
N LYS A 296 15.19 6.71 -3.73
CA LYS A 296 13.95 5.98 -3.40
C LYS A 296 13.10 6.87 -2.48
N ASN A 297 11.88 6.45 -2.20
CA ASN A 297 10.98 7.18 -1.33
C ASN A 297 11.53 7.30 0.08
N GLY A 298 11.54 8.49 0.65
CA GLY A 298 12.20 8.74 1.93
C GLY A 298 12.40 10.21 2.22
N ASN A 299 13.19 10.48 3.24
CA ASN A 299 13.40 11.82 3.77
C ASN A 299 14.85 12.03 4.19
N ALA A 300 15.32 13.26 4.02
CA ALA A 300 16.56 13.72 4.61
C ALA A 300 16.43 15.16 5.13
N VAL A 301 17.20 15.52 6.14
CA VAL A 301 17.41 16.91 6.55
C VAL A 301 18.88 17.25 6.31
N ILE A 302 19.11 18.33 5.59
CA ILE A 302 20.45 18.90 5.38
C ILE A 302 20.54 20.24 6.09
N ALA A 303 21.74 20.59 6.55
CA ALA A 303 22.00 21.83 7.25
C ALA A 303 23.26 22.51 6.73
N VAL A 304 23.28 23.84 6.84
CA VAL A 304 24.50 24.64 6.67
C VAL A 304 24.96 25.14 8.04
N THR A 305 26.27 25.24 8.20
CA THR A 305 26.91 25.55 9.48
C THR A 305 27.84 26.73 9.36
N LYS A 306 28.06 27.41 10.49
CA LYS A 306 29.12 28.40 10.68
C LYS A 306 29.92 28.02 11.93
N GLY A 307 31.22 27.78 11.78
CA GLY A 307 32.07 27.36 12.90
C GLY A 307 31.58 26.08 13.60
N GLY A 308 30.91 25.18 12.86
CA GLY A 308 30.31 23.94 13.38
C GLY A 308 28.88 24.07 13.91
N THR A 309 28.39 25.28 14.18
CA THR A 309 27.00 25.51 14.62
C THR A 309 26.06 25.55 13.43
N VAL A 310 24.92 24.84 13.49
CA VAL A 310 23.90 24.92 12.44
C VAL A 310 23.27 26.30 12.44
N VAL A 311 23.27 26.94 11.27
CA VAL A 311 22.65 28.26 11.09
C VAL A 311 21.30 28.18 10.38
N TRP A 312 21.10 27.15 9.56
CA TRP A 312 19.79 26.82 8.97
C TRP A 312 19.79 25.39 8.42
N SER A 313 18.60 24.81 8.23
CA SER A 313 18.41 23.47 7.68
C SER A 313 17.14 23.40 6.82
N TRP A 314 17.09 22.39 5.96
CA TRP A 314 15.99 22.13 5.03
C TRP A 314 15.65 20.63 5.01
N HIS A 315 14.37 20.34 4.86
CA HIS A 315 13.83 19.00 4.61
C HIS A 315 13.80 18.71 3.11
N LEU A 316 14.37 17.57 2.74
CA LEU A 316 14.31 16.99 1.41
C LEU A 316 13.35 15.80 1.47
N TRP A 317 12.23 15.89 0.75
CA TRP A 317 11.24 14.82 0.65
C TRP A 317 11.37 14.12 -0.70
N PHE A 318 11.75 12.85 -0.69
CA PHE A 318 11.94 12.05 -1.89
C PHE A 318 10.63 11.33 -2.21
N ALA A 319 9.89 11.83 -3.19
CA ALA A 319 8.64 11.27 -3.64
C ALA A 319 8.31 11.73 -5.07
N PRO A 320 7.44 11.03 -5.81
CA PRO A 320 7.01 11.45 -7.14
C PRO A 320 6.31 12.80 -7.09
N GLN A 321 6.32 13.51 -8.23
CA GLN A 321 5.86 14.89 -8.31
C GLN A 321 4.40 15.09 -7.93
N ASP A 322 3.56 14.06 -8.13
CA ASP A 322 2.14 14.07 -7.79
C ASP A 322 1.86 14.04 -6.28
N ALA A 323 2.86 13.80 -5.43
CA ALA A 323 2.72 13.89 -3.99
C ALA A 323 2.26 15.28 -3.52
N LEU A 324 2.59 16.33 -4.29
CA LEU A 324 2.15 17.71 -4.09
C LEU A 324 0.87 18.08 -4.85
N ASN A 325 0.22 17.16 -5.57
CA ASN A 325 -1.11 17.45 -6.10
C ASN A 325 -2.08 17.73 -4.95
N THR A 326 -3.14 18.48 -5.20
CA THR A 326 -4.07 18.89 -4.15
C THR A 326 -5.34 18.04 -4.13
N VAL A 327 -5.78 17.65 -2.94
CA VAL A 327 -7.12 17.12 -2.66
C VAL A 327 -7.90 18.17 -1.87
N THR A 328 -9.09 18.53 -2.34
CA THR A 328 -9.98 19.47 -1.62
C THR A 328 -10.70 18.73 -0.50
N CYS A 329 -10.65 19.30 0.71
CA CYS A 329 -11.40 18.86 1.87
C CYS A 329 -12.28 20.00 2.36
N THR A 330 -13.58 19.76 2.47
CA THR A 330 -14.56 20.76 2.92
C THR A 330 -14.94 20.48 4.37
N ASN A 331 -14.81 21.48 5.24
CA ASN A 331 -15.18 21.36 6.65
C ASN A 331 -16.71 21.45 6.84
N PHE A 332 -17.20 21.26 8.07
CA PHE A 332 -18.64 21.30 8.39
C PHE A 332 -19.31 22.67 8.16
N GLN A 333 -18.51 23.73 8.02
CA GLN A 333 -18.95 25.11 7.75
C GLN A 333 -18.88 25.47 6.25
N ASN A 334 -18.63 24.48 5.38
CA ASN A 334 -18.41 24.64 3.94
C ASN A 334 -17.16 25.44 3.57
N HIS A 335 -16.17 25.54 4.46
CA HIS A 335 -14.85 26.09 4.11
C HIS A 335 -14.01 25.02 3.41
N GLU A 336 -13.39 25.38 2.29
CA GLU A 336 -12.57 24.47 1.49
C GLU A 336 -11.08 24.62 1.81
N TYR A 337 -10.44 23.50 2.12
CA TYR A 337 -9.00 23.38 2.31
C TYR A 337 -8.40 22.55 1.17
N LYS A 338 -7.18 22.90 0.74
CA LYS A 338 -6.43 22.14 -0.25
C LYS A 338 -5.24 21.48 0.44
N PHE A 339 -5.31 20.17 0.61
CA PHE A 339 -4.23 19.37 1.19
C PHE A 339 -3.41 18.70 0.09
N THR A 340 -2.14 18.43 0.35
CA THR A 340 -1.32 17.58 -0.52
C THR A 340 -1.91 16.17 -0.62
N GLN A 341 -1.71 15.51 -1.76
CA GLN A 341 -2.21 14.16 -2.03
C GLN A 341 -1.58 13.13 -1.08
N GLU A 342 -0.33 13.36 -0.67
CA GLU A 342 0.35 12.59 0.36
C GLU A 342 0.69 13.47 1.56
N THR A 343 0.67 12.90 2.77
CA THR A 343 1.15 13.58 3.98
C THR A 343 2.60 14.04 3.78
N LEU A 344 2.93 15.24 4.26
CA LEU A 344 4.30 15.78 4.16
C LEU A 344 5.31 14.78 4.76
N GLY A 345 6.34 14.46 3.98
CA GLY A 345 7.37 13.51 4.38
C GLY A 345 6.92 12.04 4.43
N TRP A 346 5.76 11.70 3.84
CA TRP A 346 5.28 10.32 3.80
C TRP A 346 6.27 9.40 3.08
N LYS A 347 6.57 8.27 3.71
CA LYS A 347 7.40 7.18 3.19
C LYS A 347 6.65 5.86 3.31
N TYR A 348 6.43 5.20 2.18
CA TYR A 348 5.93 3.82 2.15
C TYR A 348 6.97 2.82 2.61
N THR A 349 6.54 1.88 3.46
CA THR A 349 7.26 0.64 3.80
C THR A 349 6.58 -0.59 3.21
N ALA A 350 5.28 -0.50 2.92
CA ALA A 350 4.56 -1.45 2.08
C ALA A 350 3.54 -0.71 1.21
N LEU A 351 3.55 -1.01 -0.09
CA LEU A 351 2.54 -0.55 -1.02
C LEU A 351 2.14 -1.74 -1.90
N LYS A 352 1.12 -2.47 -1.46
CA LYS A 352 0.62 -3.69 -2.10
C LYS A 352 -0.87 -3.55 -2.36
N VAL A 353 -1.32 -4.02 -3.51
CA VAL A 353 -2.73 -4.01 -3.87
C VAL A 353 -3.09 -5.32 -4.56
N SER A 354 -4.29 -5.84 -4.30
CA SER A 354 -4.82 -6.95 -5.06
C SER A 354 -4.94 -6.58 -6.55
N THR A 355 -4.73 -7.55 -7.44
CA THR A 355 -4.88 -7.34 -8.90
C THR A 355 -6.34 -7.26 -9.35
N TYR A 356 -7.28 -7.24 -8.41
CA TYR A 356 -8.72 -7.24 -8.60
C TYR A 356 -9.37 -6.37 -7.50
N SER A 357 -10.50 -5.75 -7.80
CA SER A 357 -11.20 -4.79 -6.92
C SER A 357 -12.46 -5.33 -6.25
N ALA A 358 -12.99 -6.48 -6.70
CA ALA A 358 -14.15 -7.16 -6.12
C ALA A 358 -13.81 -8.62 -5.79
N PRO A 359 -14.40 -9.25 -4.76
CA PRO A 359 -14.07 -10.61 -4.37
C PRO A 359 -14.19 -11.61 -5.52
N ARG A 360 -13.15 -12.41 -5.74
CA ARG A 360 -13.19 -13.55 -6.66
C ARG A 360 -13.96 -14.68 -5.98
N LYS A 361 -14.90 -15.30 -6.68
CA LYS A 361 -15.69 -16.40 -6.13
C LYS A 361 -15.75 -17.54 -7.14
N VAL A 362 -15.52 -18.75 -6.65
CA VAL A 362 -15.78 -19.98 -7.38
C VAL A 362 -16.75 -20.85 -6.59
N ARG A 363 -17.64 -21.52 -7.30
CA ARG A 363 -18.50 -22.58 -6.80
C ARG A 363 -18.02 -23.90 -7.39
N VAL A 364 -17.66 -24.83 -6.53
CA VAL A 364 -17.06 -26.12 -6.87
C VAL A 364 -18.08 -27.22 -6.63
N LYS A 365 -18.49 -27.94 -7.67
CA LYS A 365 -19.44 -29.04 -7.54
C LYS A 365 -18.74 -30.30 -7.10
N VAL A 366 -19.12 -30.81 -5.94
CA VAL A 366 -18.70 -32.12 -5.41
C VAL A 366 -19.85 -33.09 -5.61
N GLU A 367 -19.62 -34.20 -6.30
CA GLU A 367 -20.67 -35.18 -6.61
C GLU A 367 -20.23 -36.62 -6.38
N GLN A 368 -21.20 -37.49 -6.11
CA GLN A 368 -20.98 -38.94 -6.10
C GLN A 368 -20.64 -39.45 -7.50
N THR A 369 -19.73 -40.42 -7.55
CA THR A 369 -19.32 -41.09 -8.81
C THR A 369 -20.41 -41.98 -9.38
N VAL A 370 -21.29 -42.51 -8.53
CA VAL A 370 -22.39 -43.42 -8.89
C VAL A 370 -23.73 -42.66 -8.88
N ALA A 371 -24.54 -42.85 -9.91
CA ALA A 371 -25.90 -42.30 -9.98
C ALA A 371 -26.94 -43.33 -9.53
N ASN A 372 -28.04 -42.86 -8.90
CA ASN A 372 -29.25 -43.66 -8.68
C ASN A 372 -30.40 -43.10 -9.53
N GLY A 373 -31.00 -43.93 -10.38
CA GLY A 373 -32.03 -43.47 -11.31
C GLY A 373 -31.53 -42.46 -12.34
N GLY A 374 -30.23 -42.47 -12.64
CA GLY A 374 -29.58 -41.48 -13.51
C GLY A 374 -29.24 -40.15 -12.84
N VAL A 375 -29.55 -39.99 -11.55
CA VAL A 375 -29.27 -38.77 -10.78
C VAL A 375 -28.13 -39.03 -9.78
N LYS A 376 -27.11 -38.18 -9.79
CA LYS A 376 -26.04 -38.18 -8.79
C LYS A 376 -26.39 -37.22 -7.67
N GLN A 377 -26.07 -37.58 -6.43
CA GLN A 377 -26.11 -36.62 -5.32
C GLN A 377 -24.89 -35.69 -5.42
N PHE A 378 -25.09 -34.41 -5.14
CA PHE A 378 -24.03 -33.40 -5.18
C PHE A 378 -24.33 -32.25 -4.24
N ALA A 379 -23.29 -31.48 -3.90
CA ALA A 379 -23.39 -30.18 -3.26
C ALA A 379 -22.28 -29.28 -3.79
N TYR A 380 -22.23 -28.05 -3.30
CA TYR A 380 -21.26 -27.06 -3.75
C TYR A 380 -20.43 -26.53 -2.60
N ILE A 381 -19.12 -26.40 -2.82
CA ILE A 381 -18.25 -25.59 -1.98
C ILE A 381 -18.15 -24.22 -2.65
N THR A 382 -18.30 -23.13 -1.88
CA THR A 382 -18.04 -21.78 -2.35
C THR A 382 -16.72 -21.29 -1.77
N ILE A 383 -15.76 -20.98 -2.63
CA ILE A 383 -14.47 -20.40 -2.25
C ILE A 383 -14.47 -18.93 -2.68
N THR A 384 -14.25 -18.05 -1.72
CA THR A 384 -14.17 -16.59 -1.91
C THR A 384 -12.78 -16.11 -1.57
N GLN A 385 -12.20 -15.27 -2.42
CA GLN A 385 -10.98 -14.53 -2.12
C GLN A 385 -11.25 -13.02 -2.15
N ASN A 386 -11.12 -12.39 -1.00
CA ASN A 386 -11.39 -10.96 -0.84
C ASN A 386 -10.23 -10.13 -1.39
N PRO A 387 -10.51 -8.97 -2.01
CA PRO A 387 -9.46 -8.02 -2.39
C PRO A 387 -8.89 -7.37 -1.13
N GLY A 388 -7.74 -6.72 -1.28
CA GLY A 388 -7.12 -6.01 -0.18
C GLY A 388 -5.94 -5.19 -0.63
N ASN A 389 -5.46 -4.36 0.28
CA ASN A 389 -4.24 -3.59 0.08
C ASN A 389 -3.45 -3.53 1.39
N ALA A 390 -2.16 -3.28 1.27
CA ALA A 390 -1.32 -2.85 2.36
C ALA A 390 -0.68 -1.53 1.95
N ARG A 391 -1.11 -0.45 2.59
CA ARG A 391 -0.53 0.89 2.47
C ARG A 391 0.05 1.27 3.83
N GLN A 392 1.28 0.83 4.07
CA GLN A 392 1.99 1.04 5.32
C GLN A 392 3.16 1.99 5.10
N GLY A 393 3.48 2.76 6.12
CA GLY A 393 4.50 3.78 6.04
C GLY A 393 4.56 4.62 7.30
N TYR A 394 5.33 5.69 7.23
CA TYR A 394 5.43 6.72 8.26
C TYR A 394 5.63 8.08 7.59
N SER A 395 5.28 9.16 8.29
CA SER A 395 5.59 10.53 7.89
C SER A 395 6.74 11.07 8.73
N THR A 396 7.25 12.25 8.36
CA THR A 396 8.03 13.06 9.29
C THR A 396 7.12 13.66 10.37
N PHE A 397 7.74 14.04 11.48
CA PHE A 397 7.07 14.80 12.55
C PHE A 397 7.64 16.22 12.60
N TYR A 398 6.86 17.14 13.18
CA TYR A 398 7.27 18.53 13.41
C TYR A 398 6.82 18.95 14.81
N GLN A 399 7.64 19.73 15.50
CA GLN A 399 7.24 20.40 16.73
C GLN A 399 6.74 21.80 16.40
N PHE A 400 5.66 22.23 17.04
CA PHE A 400 5.02 23.52 16.75
C PHE A 400 6.05 24.66 16.72
N GLY A 401 5.96 25.48 15.67
CA GLY A 401 6.83 26.62 15.46
C GLY A 401 8.24 26.31 14.97
N ARG A 402 8.59 25.04 14.71
CA ARG A 402 9.86 24.66 14.08
C ARG A 402 9.67 24.29 12.62
N LYS A 403 10.70 24.55 11.82
CA LYS A 403 10.79 24.15 10.40
C LYS A 403 11.38 22.75 10.20
N ASP A 404 12.03 22.21 11.22
CA ASP A 404 12.85 21.01 11.12
C ASP A 404 11.98 19.76 11.15
N ALA A 405 12.16 18.88 10.16
CA ALA A 405 11.52 17.58 10.13
C ALA A 405 12.25 16.61 11.08
N PHE A 406 11.49 15.82 11.83
CA PHE A 406 12.01 14.68 12.62
C PHE A 406 11.66 13.37 11.93
N PRO A 407 12.54 12.35 12.02
CA PRO A 407 12.28 11.08 11.39
C PRO A 407 11.10 10.37 12.05
N GLY A 408 10.26 9.71 11.23
CA GLY A 408 9.19 8.82 11.68
C GLY A 408 9.67 7.44 12.11
N THR A 409 10.97 7.28 12.36
CA THR A 409 11.65 6.02 12.63
C THR A 409 12.91 6.25 13.46
N ASP A 410 13.33 5.24 14.24
CA ASP A 410 14.60 5.25 14.95
C ASP A 410 15.80 4.97 14.02
N THR A 411 15.56 4.52 12.78
CA THR A 411 16.62 4.14 11.84
C THR A 411 16.99 5.32 10.95
N THR A 412 18.14 5.93 11.24
CA THR A 412 18.71 7.07 10.51
C THR A 412 20.11 6.71 9.98
N PRO A 413 20.22 5.95 8.88
CA PRO A 413 21.50 5.41 8.42
C PRO A 413 22.57 6.46 8.10
N ASP A 414 22.15 7.67 7.71
CA ASP A 414 23.06 8.80 7.53
C ASP A 414 22.69 9.88 8.57
N GLY A 415 23.62 10.26 9.44
CA GLY A 415 23.41 11.27 10.49
C GLY A 415 22.91 10.69 11.82
N SER A 416 22.10 11.46 12.55
CA SER A 416 21.59 11.05 13.87
C SER A 416 20.31 11.77 14.23
N PHE A 417 19.53 11.17 15.12
CA PHE A 417 18.36 11.79 15.74
C PHE A 417 18.45 11.65 17.27
N ASN A 418 18.39 12.77 17.98
CA ASN A 418 18.27 12.78 19.43
C ASN A 418 16.80 12.96 19.82
N LYS A 419 16.18 11.91 20.34
CA LYS A 419 14.76 11.90 20.76
C LYS A 419 14.48 12.65 22.06
N ASP A 420 15.52 13.04 22.81
CA ASP A 420 15.38 13.71 24.10
C ASP A 420 16.46 14.78 24.29
N GLY A 421 16.09 16.03 23.99
CA GLY A 421 16.86 17.23 24.30
C GLY A 421 16.48 17.90 25.62
N GLY A 422 15.62 17.28 26.45
CA GLY A 422 14.97 17.91 27.58
C GLY A 422 14.00 19.04 27.17
N ASP A 423 13.62 19.89 28.12
CA ASP A 423 12.66 20.98 27.93
C ASP A 423 13.33 22.35 27.72
N ASN A 424 14.40 22.39 26.93
CA ASN A 424 15.15 23.62 26.64
C ASN A 424 14.79 24.22 25.27
N MET A 425 13.50 24.23 24.90
CA MET A 425 13.10 24.78 23.59
C MET A 425 13.28 26.30 23.51
N SER A 426 13.93 26.76 22.45
CA SER A 426 14.03 28.17 22.07
C SER A 426 14.24 28.26 20.56
N VAL A 427 14.10 29.46 19.96
CA VAL A 427 14.41 29.63 18.52
C VAL A 427 15.85 29.20 18.23
N THR A 428 16.79 29.65 19.05
CA THR A 428 18.22 29.32 18.96
C THR A 428 18.44 27.81 19.01
N ASN A 429 17.92 27.14 20.04
CA ASN A 429 18.12 25.70 20.22
C ASN A 429 17.44 24.88 19.12
N GLY A 430 16.27 25.32 18.65
CA GLY A 430 15.57 24.70 17.53
C GLY A 430 16.36 24.77 16.22
N ILE A 431 16.94 25.93 15.90
CA ILE A 431 17.75 26.11 14.67
C ILE A 431 19.10 25.39 14.77
N GLN A 432 19.79 25.46 15.92
CA GLN A 432 21.11 24.88 16.09
C GLN A 432 21.12 23.35 16.16
N HIS A 433 19.99 22.75 16.59
CA HIS A 433 19.84 21.31 16.77
C HIS A 433 18.61 20.76 16.03
N PRO A 434 18.62 20.78 14.68
CA PRO A 434 17.54 20.20 13.88
C PRO A 434 17.35 18.69 14.13
N GLU A 435 18.39 17.99 14.60
CA GLU A 435 18.35 16.58 15.00
C GLU A 435 17.74 16.32 16.37
N THR A 436 17.48 17.35 17.19
CA THR A 436 17.07 17.16 18.58
C THR A 436 15.59 17.46 18.76
N PHE A 437 14.85 16.48 19.27
CA PHE A 437 13.48 16.63 19.73
C PHE A 437 13.47 17.07 21.20
N TYR A 438 12.74 18.14 21.52
CA TYR A 438 12.68 18.66 22.88
C TYR A 438 11.38 18.26 23.55
N THR A 439 11.46 17.70 24.76
CA THR A 439 10.29 17.25 25.50
C THR A 439 9.43 18.41 25.98
N TRP A 440 8.15 18.14 26.24
CA TRP A 440 7.26 19.12 26.85
C TRP A 440 7.78 19.53 28.24
N GLY A 441 7.71 20.83 28.53
CA GLY A 441 8.16 21.39 29.80
C GLY A 441 8.15 22.91 29.77
N SER A 442 8.85 23.52 30.72
CA SER A 442 8.69 24.93 31.08
C SER A 442 8.96 25.88 29.91
N SER A 443 9.94 25.57 29.06
CA SER A 443 10.25 26.38 27.88
C SER A 443 9.08 26.50 26.91
N TRP A 444 8.16 25.54 26.86
CA TRP A 444 7.08 25.53 25.87
C TRP A 444 5.87 26.37 26.26
N TYR A 445 5.58 26.48 27.57
CA TYR A 445 4.37 27.16 28.05
C TYR A 445 4.66 28.46 28.83
N ASN A 446 5.91 28.70 29.25
CA ASN A 446 6.28 29.98 29.85
C ASN A 446 6.08 31.11 28.83
N SER A 447 5.63 32.27 29.30
CA SER A 447 5.44 33.44 28.46
C SER A 447 6.77 33.93 27.86
N PRO A 448 6.77 34.49 26.65
CA PRO A 448 7.98 35.10 26.10
C PRO A 448 8.44 36.32 26.92
N PRO A 449 9.72 36.68 26.89
CA PRO A 449 10.77 36.10 26.04
C PRO A 449 11.47 34.87 26.66
N THR A 450 11.11 34.45 27.88
CA THR A 450 11.77 33.31 28.55
C THR A 450 11.24 31.95 28.10
N GLY A 451 10.04 31.89 27.51
CA GLY A 451 9.51 30.70 26.85
C GLY A 451 9.23 30.89 25.35
N TYR A 452 8.98 29.76 24.68
CA TYR A 452 8.74 29.55 23.25
C TYR A 452 7.23 29.54 22.90
N SER A 453 6.39 30.17 23.70
CA SER A 453 4.92 30.11 23.57
C SER A 453 4.33 31.17 22.59
N TYR A 454 5.07 31.53 21.54
CA TYR A 454 4.62 32.49 20.53
C TYR A 454 3.51 31.92 19.64
N TYR A 455 2.50 32.73 19.29
CA TYR A 455 1.35 32.29 18.50
C TYR A 455 1.59 32.26 17.00
N ASN A 456 2.50 33.12 16.52
CA ASN A 456 2.64 33.43 15.11
C ASN A 456 3.78 32.68 14.41
N LEU A 457 4.30 31.60 15.01
CA LEU A 457 5.53 30.96 14.53
C LEU A 457 5.39 30.32 13.15
N TRP A 458 4.23 29.79 12.76
CA TRP A 458 3.98 29.26 11.41
C TRP A 458 3.08 30.17 10.55
N SER A 459 2.29 31.03 11.18
CA SER A 459 1.45 32.03 10.52
C SER A 459 1.68 33.41 11.11
N MET A 460 2.29 34.32 10.33
CA MET A 460 2.76 35.62 10.80
C MET A 460 1.65 36.48 11.44
N ASP A 461 0.46 36.43 10.85
CA ASP A 461 -0.67 37.27 11.26
C ASP A 461 -1.53 36.61 12.35
N ASN A 462 -1.18 35.41 12.82
CA ASN A 462 -1.92 34.75 13.89
C ASN A 462 -1.69 35.44 15.23
N THR A 463 -2.79 35.88 15.86
CA THR A 463 -2.77 36.54 17.17
C THR A 463 -3.58 35.82 18.24
N VAL A 464 -4.12 34.65 17.90
CA VAL A 464 -5.06 33.90 18.75
C VAL A 464 -4.59 32.47 18.97
N THR A 465 -5.17 31.84 19.98
CA THR A 465 -5.10 30.40 20.21
C THR A 465 -6.44 29.76 19.84
N GLY A 466 -6.41 28.50 19.37
CA GLY A 466 -7.61 27.74 19.04
C GLY A 466 -7.91 27.65 17.53
N TYR A 467 -8.91 26.84 17.19
CA TYR A 467 -9.25 26.52 15.80
C TYR A 467 -10.00 27.67 15.13
N ASN A 468 -9.59 28.04 13.93
CA ASN A 468 -10.19 29.10 13.12
C ASN A 468 -9.85 28.88 11.64
N ASP A 469 -10.59 29.53 10.75
CA ASP A 469 -10.36 29.52 9.30
C ASP A 469 -9.62 30.80 8.82
N ASN A 470 -8.82 31.45 9.68
CA ASN A 470 -8.09 32.65 9.27
C ASN A 470 -7.03 32.30 8.23
N ALA A 471 -6.82 33.22 7.29
CA ALA A 471 -5.78 33.05 6.28
C ALA A 471 -4.40 32.87 6.92
N VAL A 472 -3.67 31.86 6.46
CA VAL A 472 -2.31 31.59 6.93
C VAL A 472 -1.31 32.41 6.15
N VAL A 473 -0.49 33.19 6.87
CA VAL A 473 0.64 33.93 6.29
C VAL A 473 1.93 33.21 6.65
N LYS A 474 2.34 32.31 5.77
CA LYS A 474 3.52 31.45 5.94
C LYS A 474 4.77 32.21 6.38
N THR A 475 5.36 31.79 7.49
CA THR A 475 6.60 32.36 8.04
C THR A 475 7.85 31.65 7.52
N ILE A 476 9.02 32.14 7.93
CA ILE A 476 10.29 31.44 7.73
C ILE A 476 10.46 30.17 8.58
N TYR A 477 9.63 29.92 9.60
CA TYR A 477 9.69 28.69 10.40
C TYR A 477 8.64 27.65 10.00
N ASP A 478 7.77 27.98 9.04
CA ASP A 478 6.79 27.05 8.52
C ASP A 478 7.48 25.90 7.75
N PRO A 479 7.13 24.63 8.01
CA PRO A 479 7.80 23.48 7.40
C PRO A 479 7.34 23.17 5.97
N CYS A 480 6.26 23.78 5.48
CA CYS A 480 5.62 23.35 4.25
C CYS A 480 6.50 23.63 3.00
N PRO A 481 6.32 22.86 1.92
CA PRO A 481 6.90 23.17 0.61
C PRO A 481 6.41 24.50 0.03
N ALA A 482 7.12 25.04 -0.97
CA ALA A 482 6.66 26.21 -1.72
C ALA A 482 5.25 26.00 -2.28
N GLY A 483 4.40 27.03 -2.23
CA GLY A 483 2.99 26.95 -2.63
C GLY A 483 2.02 26.39 -1.57
N PHE A 484 2.52 25.89 -0.44
CA PHE A 484 1.73 25.34 0.68
C PHE A 484 2.01 26.09 1.98
N HIS A 485 1.06 26.02 2.92
CA HIS A 485 1.11 26.66 4.24
C HIS A 485 0.26 25.89 5.26
#